data_AF-H0Q3K7-F1
#
_entry.id   AF-H0Q3K7-F1
#
_cell.length_a   1.000
_cell.length_b   1.000
_cell.length_c   1.000
_cell.angle_alpha   90.00
_cell.angle_beta   90.00
_cell.angle_gamma   90.00
#
_symmetry.space_group_name_H-M   'P 1'
#
loop_
_entity.id
_entity.type
_entity.pdbx_description
1 polymer ?
#
loop_
_entity_poly.entity_id
_entity_poly.type
_entity_poly.pdbx_seq_one_letter_code
_entity_poly.pdbx_strand_id
1 'polypeptide(L)'
;MSAYTNWKERTTARLAREIGVLAEIIVDDVVFELGLGDAVMTTPRQVMAFLTHLQRELPETIDREGIIREIANELLSILHS
;
A
#
# COMPACT_ATOMS: atom_id res chain seq x y z
N MET A 1 -14.13 7.12 13.45
CA MET A 1 -13.13 7.39 12.39
C MET A 1 -13.26 6.25 11.40
N SER A 2 -13.64 6.54 10.15
CA SER A 2 -14.09 5.49 9.22
C SER A 2 -12.93 4.61 8.76
N ALA A 3 -13.21 3.33 8.51
CA ALA A 3 -12.23 2.34 8.05
C ALA A 3 -11.46 2.78 6.78
N TYR A 4 -12.02 3.71 6.02
CA TYR A 4 -11.46 4.30 4.82
C TYR A 4 -10.22 5.18 5.06
N THR A 5 -9.99 5.67 6.28
CA THR A 5 -8.87 6.57 6.59
C THR A 5 -7.56 5.84 6.98
N ASN A 6 -7.56 4.50 7.16
CA ASN A 6 -6.43 3.77 7.75
C ASN A 6 -5.64 2.88 6.75
N TRP A 7 -5.95 2.92 5.46
CA TRP A 7 -5.32 2.00 4.48
C TRP A 7 -3.80 2.19 4.40
N LYS A 8 -3.33 3.45 4.51
CA LYS A 8 -1.91 3.81 4.45
C LYS A 8 -1.16 3.30 5.68
N GLU A 9 -1.72 3.53 6.86
CA GLU A 9 -1.17 3.03 8.13
C GLU A 9 -1.09 1.50 8.16
N ARG A 10 -2.14 0.80 7.70
CA ARG A 10 -2.14 -0.68 7.58
C ARG A 10 -1.09 -1.20 6.62
N THR A 11 -1.01 -0.60 5.43
CA THR A 11 -0.01 -0.96 4.42
C THR A 11 1.40 -0.77 4.98
N THR A 12 1.64 0.38 5.60
CA THR A 12 2.93 0.72 6.23
C THR A 12 3.26 -0.27 7.35
N ALA A 13 2.32 -0.55 8.24
CA ALA A 13 2.51 -1.49 9.34
C ALA A 13 2.78 -2.92 8.87
N ARG A 14 2.15 -3.36 7.77
CA ARG A 14 2.41 -4.66 7.17
C ARG A 14 3.81 -4.74 6.59
N LEU A 15 4.22 -3.71 5.84
CA LEU A 15 5.54 -3.63 5.22
C LEU A 15 6.65 -3.47 6.27
N ALA A 16 6.40 -2.75 7.36
CA ALA A 16 7.36 -2.53 8.42
C ALA A 16 7.80 -3.84 9.10
N ARG A 17 7.00 -4.91 9.02
CA ARG A 17 7.38 -6.25 9.48
C ARG A 17 8.48 -6.90 8.63
N GLU A 18 8.58 -6.51 7.36
CA GLU A 18 9.53 -7.06 6.39
C GLU A 18 10.76 -6.17 6.24
N ILE A 19 10.55 -4.85 6.19
CA ILE A 19 11.58 -3.87 5.82
C ILE A 19 11.77 -2.74 6.85
N GLY A 20 11.13 -2.84 8.02
CA GLY A 20 11.28 -1.89 9.11
C GLY A 20 10.88 -0.47 8.72
N VAL A 21 11.71 0.50 9.10
CA VAL A 21 11.47 1.94 8.88
C VAL A 21 11.39 2.34 7.41
N LEU A 22 11.93 1.52 6.49
CA LEU A 22 11.86 1.79 5.05
C LEU A 22 10.43 1.70 4.51
N ALA A 23 9.53 1.02 5.22
CA ALA A 23 8.14 0.89 4.83
C ALA A 23 7.44 2.24 4.67
N GLU A 24 7.62 3.13 5.64
CA GLU A 24 6.97 4.45 5.63
C GLU A 24 7.48 5.29 4.47
N ILE A 25 8.80 5.30 4.25
CA ILE A 25 9.45 6.02 3.14
C ILE A 25 8.90 5.54 1.79
N ILE A 26 8.92 4.23 1.55
CA ILE A 26 8.45 3.65 0.28
C ILE A 26 6.96 3.93 0.05
N VAL A 27 6.13 3.78 1.07
CA VAL A 27 4.68 4.04 0.94
C VAL A 27 4.44 5.52 0.66
N ASP A 28 5.11 6.42 1.37
CA ASP A 28 4.99 7.87 1.16
C ASP A 28 5.43 8.29 -0.24
N ASP A 29 6.56 7.76 -0.71
CA ASP A 29 7.09 8.03 -2.05
C ASP A 29 6.08 7.61 -3.12
N VAL A 30 5.54 6.39 -3.04
CA VAL A 30 4.55 5.89 -4.01
C VAL A 30 3.25 6.71 -3.96
N VAL A 31 2.80 7.11 -2.77
CA VAL A 31 1.61 7.94 -2.60
C VAL A 31 1.80 9.32 -3.22
N PHE A 32 2.98 9.90 -3.01
CA PHE A 32 3.37 11.18 -3.57
C PHE A 32 3.45 11.11 -5.10
N GLU A 33 4.11 10.09 -5.65
CA GLU A 33 4.24 9.87 -7.10
C GLU A 33 2.88 9.76 -7.80
N LEU A 34 1.94 9.05 -7.18
CA LEU A 34 0.61 8.83 -7.75
C LEU A 34 -0.36 9.97 -7.48
N GLY A 35 0.05 11.02 -6.75
CA GLY A 35 -0.81 12.13 -6.36
C GLY A 35 -2.01 11.69 -5.51
N LEU A 36 -1.87 10.60 -4.76
CA LEU A 36 -2.95 10.03 -3.94
C LEU A 36 -3.19 10.83 -2.65
N GLY A 37 -2.20 11.60 -2.18
CA GLY A 37 -2.30 12.42 -0.96
C GLY A 37 -2.80 11.63 0.24
N ASP A 38 -3.45 12.31 1.19
CA ASP A 38 -4.18 11.67 2.30
C ASP A 38 -5.58 11.18 1.86
N ALA A 39 -5.88 11.20 0.56
CA ALA A 39 -7.19 10.80 0.09
C ALA A 39 -7.39 9.28 0.23
N VAL A 40 -8.62 8.91 0.51
CA VAL A 40 -9.05 7.51 0.48
C VAL A 40 -8.86 6.97 -0.94
N MET A 41 -8.24 5.81 -1.10
CA MET A 41 -8.31 5.08 -2.37
C MET A 41 -9.77 4.68 -2.61
N THR A 42 -10.42 5.28 -3.61
CA THR A 42 -11.86 5.10 -3.87
C THR A 42 -12.14 4.20 -5.07
N THR A 43 -11.12 3.84 -5.84
CA THR A 43 -11.29 3.04 -7.05
C THR A 43 -10.32 1.86 -7.11
N PRO A 44 -10.74 0.70 -7.68
CA PRO A 44 -9.84 -0.42 -7.94
C PRO A 44 -8.65 -0.03 -8.81
N ARG A 45 -8.82 0.95 -9.72
CA ARG A 45 -7.73 1.46 -10.57
C ARG A 45 -6.61 2.11 -9.73
N GLN A 46 -6.97 2.92 -8.73
CA GLN A 46 -5.98 3.52 -7.83
C GLN A 46 -5.27 2.46 -6.99
N VAL A 47 -6.00 1.46 -6.50
CA VAL A 47 -5.40 0.32 -5.77
C VAL A 47 -4.39 -0.41 -6.64
N MET A 48 -4.75 -0.78 -7.87
CA MET A 48 -3.82 -1.47 -8.77
C MET A 48 -2.60 -0.62 -9.15
N ALA A 49 -2.78 0.68 -9.35
CA ALA A 49 -1.66 1.59 -9.63
C ALA A 49 -0.70 1.67 -8.43
N PHE A 50 -1.25 1.86 -7.22
CA PHE A 50 -0.50 1.85 -5.97
C PHE A 50 0.29 0.56 -5.79
N LEU A 51 -0.35 -0.60 -5.91
CA LEU A 51 0.30 -1.90 -5.78
C LEU A 51 1.41 -2.12 -6.81
N THR A 52 1.20 -1.66 -8.05
CA THR A 52 2.20 -1.78 -9.13
C THR A 52 3.45 -0.97 -8.84
N HIS A 53 3.30 0.27 -8.36
CA HIS A 53 4.42 1.11 -7.99
C HIS A 53 5.11 0.58 -6.73
N LEU A 54 4.31 0.21 -5.72
CA LEU A 54 4.82 -0.37 -4.49
C LEU A 54 5.68 -1.61 -4.76
N GLN A 55 5.25 -2.51 -5.64
CA GLN A 55 6.02 -3.70 -6.01
C GLN A 55 7.42 -3.38 -6.57
N ARG A 56 7.56 -2.26 -7.29
CA ARG A 56 8.83 -1.84 -7.90
C ARG A 56 9.80 -1.28 -6.87
N GLU A 57 9.28 -0.56 -5.87
CA GLU A 57 10.07 0.08 -4.83
C GLU A 57 10.51 -0.89 -3.72
N LEU A 58 9.78 -1.99 -3.51
CA LEU A 58 10.18 -2.99 -2.51
C LEU A 58 11.54 -3.61 -2.84
N PRO A 59 12.39 -3.97 -1.87
CA PRO A 59 13.66 -4.66 -2.12
C PRO A 59 13.51 -6.00 -2.86
N GLU A 60 14.51 -6.41 -3.65
CA GLU A 60 14.52 -7.75 -4.32
C GLU A 60 14.75 -8.91 -3.35
N THR A 61 15.22 -8.61 -2.14
CA THR A 61 15.58 -9.59 -1.12
C THR A 61 14.39 -10.16 -0.34
N ILE A 62 13.18 -9.66 -0.59
CA ILE A 62 11.94 -10.09 0.08
C ILE A 62 10.94 -10.68 -0.93
N ASP A 63 9.94 -11.40 -0.44
CA ASP A 63 8.84 -11.92 -1.25
C ASP A 63 7.88 -10.80 -1.66
N ARG A 64 8.27 -10.02 -2.68
CA ARG A 64 7.47 -8.90 -3.22
C ARG A 64 6.07 -9.35 -3.64
N GLU A 65 5.95 -10.49 -4.31
CA GLU A 65 4.66 -10.93 -4.85
C GLU A 65 3.70 -11.35 -3.74
N GLY A 66 4.19 -12.11 -2.75
CA GLY A 66 3.39 -12.50 -1.58
C GLY A 66 2.90 -11.30 -0.80
N ILE A 67 3.79 -10.35 -0.52
CA ILE A 67 3.47 -9.10 0.20
C ILE A 67 2.41 -8.29 -0.55
N ILE A 68 2.59 -8.08 -1.86
CA ILE A 68 1.65 -7.30 -2.67
C ILE A 68 0.29 -7.99 -2.73
N ARG A 69 0.25 -9.32 -2.83
CA ARG A 69 -0.99 -10.09 -2.85
C ARG A 69 -1.77 -9.94 -1.53
N GLU A 70 -1.07 -9.96 -0.40
CA GLU A 70 -1.70 -9.75 0.92
C GLU A 70 -2.29 -8.34 1.05
N ILE A 71 -1.51 -7.32 0.69
CA ILE A 71 -1.97 -5.92 0.73
C ILE A 71 -3.14 -5.72 -0.24
N ALA A 72 -3.09 -6.32 -1.43
CA ALA A 72 -4.17 -6.24 -2.42
C ALA A 72 -5.50 -6.78 -1.85
N ASN A 73 -5.45 -7.94 -1.19
CA ASN A 73 -6.63 -8.54 -0.57
C ASN A 73 -7.23 -7.62 0.51
N GLU A 74 -6.39 -7.01 1.34
CA GLU A 74 -6.85 -6.08 2.37
C GLU A 74 -7.47 -4.81 1.75
N LEU A 75 -6.79 -4.16 0.81
CA LEU A 75 -7.27 -2.93 0.18
C LEU A 75 -8.54 -3.14 -0.64
N LEU A 76 -8.63 -4.25 -1.39
CA LEU A 76 -9.85 -4.58 -2.13
C LEU A 76 -11.02 -4.90 -1.19
N SER A 77 -10.77 -5.51 -0.03
CA SER A 77 -11.84 -5.75 0.96
C SER A 77 -12.44 -4.43 1.49
N ILE A 78 -11.61 -3.40 1.68
CA ILE A 78 -12.04 -2.06 2.12
C ILE A 78 -12.93 -1.39 1.07
N LEU A 79 -12.67 -1.60 -0.22
CA LEU A 79 -13.48 -1.02 -1.31
C LEU A 79 -14.89 -1.62 -1.43
N HIS A 80 -15.11 -2.83 -0.92
CA HIS A 80 -16.40 -3.53 -0.99
C HIS A 80 -17.16 -3.54 0.34
N SER A 81 -16.58 -2.97 1.40
CA SER A 81 -17.19 -2.80 2.73
C SER A 81 -17.89 -1.45 2.83
#